data_AF-A0A7D9KE50-F1
#
_entry.id   AF-A0A7D9KE50-F1
#
_cell.length_a   1.000
_cell.length_b   1.000
_cell.length_c   1.000
_cell.angle_alpha   90.00
_cell.angle_beta   90.00
_cell.angle_gamma   90.00
#
_symmetry.space_group_name_H-M   'P 1'
#
loop_
_entity.id
_entity.type
_entity.pdbx_description
1 polymer ?
#
loop_
_entity_poly.entity_id
_entity_poly.type
_entity_poly.pdbx_seq_one_letter_code
_entity_poly.pdbx_strand_id
1 'polypeptide(L)'
;AIDEEYLHVDAQFGGLDQRKIFTFAEKYLPMLGYKKRIHLMNPMVPGLTGTKMSASDEDSKIDLLDSASAVKKKVAKAFCEEGNITENGILSFAKFVIFPILELQGGKDFVIHRREENGGNITFKTYQDVEDTFAKKELHPQDLKNG
;
A
#
# COMPACT_ATOMS: atom_id res chain seq x y z
N ALA A 1 23.14 9.06 3.96
CA ALA A 1 23.47 9.86 5.16
C ALA A 1 24.23 11.11 4.76
N ILE A 2 25.39 11.00 4.11
CA ILE A 2 26.11 12.20 3.62
C ILE A 2 25.33 12.91 2.50
N ASP A 3 24.55 12.16 1.71
CA ASP A 3 23.72 12.72 0.64
C ASP A 3 22.81 13.85 1.13
N GLU A 4 22.36 13.79 2.40
CA GLU A 4 21.55 14.86 3.01
C GLU A 4 22.29 16.21 3.02
N GLU A 5 23.60 16.18 3.23
CA GLU A 5 24.44 17.37 3.25
C GLU A 5 24.81 17.82 1.84
N TYR A 6 25.25 16.91 0.98
CA TYR A 6 25.73 17.24 -0.36
C TYR A 6 24.62 17.60 -1.35
N LEU A 7 23.39 17.13 -1.12
CA LEU A 7 22.21 17.57 -1.85
C LEU A 7 21.53 18.78 -1.19
N HIS A 8 22.06 19.26 -0.05
CA HIS A 8 21.54 20.40 0.70
C HIS A 8 20.03 20.29 1.01
N VAL A 9 19.55 19.10 1.37
CA VAL A 9 18.12 18.89 1.67
C VAL A 9 17.79 19.33 3.09
N ASP A 10 16.56 19.79 3.34
CA ASP A 10 16.07 20.06 4.71
C ASP A 10 15.41 18.83 5.35
N ALA A 11 14.83 17.97 4.50
CA ALA A 11 14.14 16.75 4.88
C ALA A 11 14.49 15.60 3.94
N GLN A 12 14.60 14.39 4.48
CA GLN A 12 14.68 13.15 3.72
C GLN A 12 13.42 12.32 3.96
N PHE A 13 12.84 11.83 2.86
CA PHE A 13 11.69 10.94 2.86
C PHE A 13 12.16 9.52 2.50
N GLY A 14 11.66 8.51 3.22
CA GLY A 14 11.94 7.12 2.91
C GLY A 14 11.14 6.12 3.73
N GLY A 15 11.30 4.84 3.41
CA GLY A 15 10.56 3.76 4.08
C GLY A 15 10.98 3.58 5.54
N LEU A 16 10.09 2.97 6.33
CA LEU A 16 10.40 2.55 7.71
C LEU A 16 11.63 1.62 7.80
N ASP A 17 11.98 0.90 6.75
CA ASP A 17 13.17 0.06 6.67
C ASP A 17 14.48 0.85 6.66
N GLN A 18 14.44 2.12 6.25
CA GLN A 18 15.58 3.04 6.29
C GLN A 18 15.80 3.70 7.67
N ARG A 19 14.92 3.43 8.65
CA ARG A 19 15.00 4.01 10.02
C ARG A 19 16.39 3.95 10.64
N LYS A 20 17.11 2.83 10.46
CA LYS A 20 18.48 2.68 11.02
C LYS A 20 19.46 3.69 10.43
N ILE A 21 19.34 3.99 9.14
CA ILE A 21 20.18 4.98 8.45
C ILE A 21 19.81 6.39 8.91
N PHE A 22 18.52 6.67 9.09
CA PHE A 22 18.06 7.96 9.61
C PHE A 22 18.56 8.22 11.03
N THR A 23 18.44 7.25 11.94
CA THR A 23 18.99 7.37 13.30
C THR A 23 20.52 7.54 13.30
N PHE A 24 21.22 6.87 12.38
CA PHE A 24 22.66 7.06 12.21
C PHE A 24 22.98 8.49 11.75
N ALA A 25 22.32 8.99 10.71
CA ALA A 25 22.49 10.34 10.19
C ALA A 25 22.19 11.39 11.28
N GLU A 26 21.10 11.21 12.02
CA GLU A 26 20.68 12.08 13.11
C GLU A 26 21.73 12.21 14.22
N LYS A 27 22.43 11.12 14.53
CA LYS A 27 23.46 11.08 15.58
C LYS A 27 24.80 11.64 15.11
N TYR A 28 25.25 11.24 13.92
CA TYR A 28 26.64 11.49 13.49
C TYR A 28 26.80 12.76 12.65
N LEU A 29 25.80 13.19 11.88
CA LEU A 29 25.90 14.42 11.08
C LEU A 29 26.16 15.67 11.94
N PRO A 30 25.49 15.87 13.09
CA PRO A 30 25.79 16.99 13.99
C PRO A 30 27.20 16.94 14.58
N MET A 31 27.75 15.74 14.82
CA MET A 31 29.13 15.58 15.33
C MET A 31 30.18 16.01 14.30
N LEU A 32 29.82 15.99 13.01
CA LEU A 32 30.65 16.46 11.91
C LEU A 32 30.44 17.97 11.60
N GLY A 33 29.60 18.66 12.38
CA GLY A 33 29.27 20.07 12.18
C GLY A 33 28.16 20.33 11.17
N TYR A 34 27.50 19.28 10.67
CA TYR A 34 26.38 19.41 9.73
C TYR A 34 25.06 19.65 10.46
N LYS A 35 24.09 20.26 9.77
CA LYS A 35 22.76 20.51 10.34
C LYS A 35 22.00 19.19 10.52
N LYS A 36 21.16 19.14 11.54
CA LYS A 36 20.20 18.05 11.72
C LYS A 36 19.09 18.15 10.65
N ARG A 37 18.69 17.03 10.06
CA ARG A 37 17.63 16.97 9.04
C ARG A 37 16.35 16.35 9.57
N ILE A 38 15.25 16.64 8.89
CA ILE A 38 13.94 16.05 9.18
C ILE A 38 13.84 14.71 8.44
N HIS A 39 13.47 13.63 9.14
CA HIS A 39 13.27 12.32 8.54
C HIS A 39 11.78 11.96 8.53
N LEU A 40 11.19 11.89 7.33
CA LEU A 40 9.79 11.53 7.11
C LEU A 40 9.72 10.07 6.67
N MET A 41 9.01 9.24 7.44
CA MET A 41 8.94 7.80 7.20
C MET A 41 7.54 7.37 6.73
N ASN A 42 7.45 6.71 5.58
CA ASN A 42 6.20 6.07 5.15
C ASN A 42 6.10 4.62 5.63
N PRO A 43 4.87 4.13 5.95
CA PRO A 43 4.67 2.74 6.28
C PRO A 43 5.02 1.85 5.09
N MET A 44 5.45 0.61 5.39
CA MET A 44 5.71 -0.38 4.35
C MET A 44 4.38 -0.91 3.83
N VAL A 45 4.15 -0.77 2.53
CA VAL A 45 3.02 -1.42 1.87
C VAL A 45 3.35 -2.92 1.80
N PRO A 46 2.52 -3.81 2.38
CA PRO A 46 2.72 -5.24 2.27
C PRO A 46 2.53 -5.69 0.81
N GLY A 47 3.20 -6.78 0.45
CA GLY A 47 3.06 -7.41 -0.85
C GLY A 47 1.73 -8.11 -1.02
N LEU A 48 1.44 -8.50 -2.26
CA LEU A 48 0.20 -9.18 -2.61
C LEU A 48 0.01 -10.51 -1.87
N THR A 49 1.10 -11.15 -1.45
CA THR A 49 1.08 -12.43 -0.71
C THR A 49 0.97 -12.26 0.80
N GLY A 50 0.74 -11.04 1.31
CA GLY A 50 0.55 -10.74 2.74
C GLY A 50 1.84 -10.51 3.53
N THR A 51 3.00 -10.81 2.95
CA THR A 51 4.32 -10.55 3.55
C THR A 51 5.00 -9.33 2.89
N LYS A 52 6.24 -9.02 3.26
CA LYS A 52 7.00 -7.90 2.68
C LYS A 52 7.13 -8.07 1.16
N MET A 53 6.87 -7.01 0.38
CA MET A 53 7.20 -7.01 -1.05
C MET A 53 8.68 -7.36 -1.23
N SER A 54 8.96 -8.43 -1.98
CA SER A 54 10.31 -8.90 -2.26
C SER A 54 10.57 -8.84 -3.75
N ALA A 55 11.69 -8.26 -4.16
CA ALA A 55 12.11 -8.27 -5.56
C ALA A 55 12.38 -9.70 -6.09
N SER A 56 12.57 -10.67 -5.18
CA SER A 56 12.87 -12.07 -5.51
C SER A 56 11.63 -12.91 -5.80
N ASP A 57 10.42 -12.42 -5.48
CA ASP A 57 9.17 -13.11 -5.80
C ASP A 57 8.35 -12.24 -6.75
N GLU A 58 8.35 -12.62 -8.04
CA GLU A 58 7.64 -11.90 -9.10
C GLU A 58 6.12 -11.85 -8.88
N ASP A 59 5.55 -12.84 -8.20
CA ASP A 59 4.12 -12.88 -7.88
C ASP A 59 3.78 -11.98 -6.67
N SER A 60 4.78 -11.57 -5.87
CA SER A 60 4.57 -10.75 -4.66
C SER A 60 4.38 -9.24 -4.94
N LYS A 61 4.72 -8.78 -6.16
CA LYS A 61 4.66 -7.36 -6.56
C LYS A 61 3.92 -7.15 -7.88
N ILE A 62 3.27 -6.00 -7.99
CA ILE A 62 2.78 -5.47 -9.27
C ILE A 62 3.85 -4.53 -9.81
N ASP A 63 4.37 -4.82 -10.99
CA ASP A 63 5.37 -4.00 -11.65
C ASP A 63 4.71 -2.93 -12.54
N LEU A 64 5.40 -1.82 -12.79
CA LEU A 64 4.88 -0.72 -13.62
C LEU A 64 4.70 -1.14 -15.09
N LEU A 65 5.46 -2.16 -15.52
CA LEU A 65 5.41 -2.70 -16.88
C LEU A 65 4.54 -3.97 -16.98
N ASP A 66 3.85 -4.37 -15.90
CA ASP A 66 2.96 -5.52 -15.95
C ASP A 66 1.79 -5.25 -16.89
N SER A 67 1.50 -6.22 -17.77
CA SER A 67 0.31 -6.17 -18.61
C SER A 67 -0.95 -6.35 -17.77
N ALA A 68 -2.09 -5.88 -18.27
CA ALA A 68 -3.37 -6.03 -17.58
C ALA A 68 -3.71 -7.50 -17.24
N SER A 69 -3.29 -8.46 -18.07
CA SER A 69 -3.48 -9.89 -17.79
C SER A 69 -2.57 -10.40 -16.67
N ALA A 70 -1.32 -9.92 -16.60
CA ALA A 70 -0.39 -10.24 -15.53
C ALA A 70 -0.89 -9.69 -14.19
N VAL A 71 -1.35 -8.43 -14.16
CA VAL A 71 -1.93 -7.81 -12.96
C VAL A 71 -3.12 -8.63 -12.46
N LYS A 72 -4.08 -8.97 -13.33
CA LYS A 72 -5.23 -9.81 -12.96
C LYS A 72 -4.82 -11.16 -12.37
N LYS A 73 -3.82 -11.81 -12.97
CA LYS A 73 -3.31 -13.10 -12.47
C LYS A 73 -2.66 -12.97 -11.09
N LYS A 74 -1.90 -11.91 -10.84
CA LYS A 74 -1.25 -11.64 -9.55
C LYS A 74 -2.27 -11.29 -8.47
N VAL A 75 -3.24 -10.43 -8.78
CA VAL A 75 -4.35 -10.08 -7.88
C VAL A 75 -5.19 -11.32 -7.54
N ALA A 76 -5.47 -12.19 -8.52
CA ALA A 76 -6.18 -13.44 -8.27
C ALA A 76 -5.44 -14.36 -7.27
N LYS A 77 -4.11 -14.47 -7.40
CA LYS A 77 -3.24 -15.25 -6.50
C LYS A 77 -2.99 -14.60 -5.14
N ALA A 78 -3.23 -13.30 -5.00
CA ALA A 78 -2.94 -12.54 -3.78
C ALA A 78 -3.61 -13.16 -2.55
N PHE A 79 -2.96 -13.05 -1.40
CA PHE A 79 -3.53 -13.49 -0.13
C PHE A 79 -4.70 -12.58 0.24
N CYS A 80 -5.90 -13.15 0.34
CA CYS A 80 -7.12 -12.46 0.73
C CYS A 80 -8.08 -13.50 1.32
N GLU A 81 -8.05 -13.64 2.64
CA GLU A 81 -8.91 -14.53 3.40
C GLU A 81 -10.15 -13.77 3.87
N GLU A 82 -11.30 -14.43 3.85
CA GLU A 82 -12.59 -13.82 4.20
C GLU A 82 -12.64 -13.34 5.66
N GLY A 83 -12.96 -12.06 5.87
CA GLY A 83 -12.98 -11.45 7.19
C GLY A 83 -11.60 -11.10 7.76
N ASN A 84 -10.51 -11.46 7.08
CA ASN A 84 -9.16 -11.16 7.53
C ASN A 84 -8.70 -9.78 7.03
N ILE A 85 -8.69 -8.80 7.95
CA ILE A 85 -8.18 -7.45 7.71
C ILE A 85 -6.67 -7.31 7.98
N THR A 86 -6.08 -8.28 8.69
CA THR A 86 -4.66 -8.30 9.02
C THR A 86 -3.84 -8.99 7.92
N GLU A 87 -2.70 -8.40 7.54
CA GLU A 87 -1.80 -8.95 6.51
C GLU A 87 -2.47 -9.20 5.15
N ASN A 88 -3.55 -8.47 4.85
CA ASN A 88 -4.26 -8.57 3.59
C ASN A 88 -3.66 -7.60 2.55
N GLY A 89 -2.94 -8.15 1.58
CA GLY A 89 -2.26 -7.38 0.53
C GLY A 89 -3.23 -6.59 -0.34
N ILE A 90 -4.44 -7.13 -0.59
CA ILE A 90 -5.47 -6.46 -1.40
C ILE A 90 -6.05 -5.26 -0.67
N LEU A 91 -6.44 -5.43 0.60
CA LEU A 91 -6.94 -4.31 1.41
C LEU A 91 -5.88 -3.22 1.61
N SER A 92 -4.62 -3.62 1.79
CA SER A 92 -3.52 -2.67 1.91
C SER A 92 -3.31 -1.89 0.61
N PHE A 93 -3.39 -2.55 -0.54
CA PHE A 93 -3.30 -1.89 -1.84
C PHE A 93 -4.49 -0.93 -2.06
N ALA A 94 -5.69 -1.31 -1.65
CA ALA A 94 -6.84 -0.42 -1.68
C ALA A 94 -6.58 0.85 -0.84
N LYS A 95 -6.10 0.69 0.40
CA LYS A 95 -5.80 1.78 1.34
C LYS A 95 -4.74 2.75 0.85
N PHE A 96 -3.60 2.23 0.38
CA PHE A 96 -2.42 3.04 0.09
C PHE A 96 -2.32 3.49 -1.37
N VAL A 97 -3.07 2.87 -2.28
CA VAL A 97 -3.00 3.17 -3.72
C VAL A 97 -4.36 3.58 -4.28
N ILE A 98 -5.38 2.72 -4.18
CA ILE A 98 -6.68 2.98 -4.84
C ILE A 98 -7.37 4.21 -4.26
N PHE A 99 -7.58 4.27 -2.94
CA PHE A 99 -8.28 5.40 -2.31
C PHE A 99 -7.56 6.75 -2.49
N PRO A 100 -6.22 6.85 -2.31
CA PRO A 100 -5.50 8.07 -2.63
C PRO A 100 -5.64 8.52 -4.10
N ILE A 101 -5.63 7.58 -5.05
CA ILE A 101 -5.85 7.91 -6.47
C ILE A 101 -7.29 8.40 -6.70
N LEU A 102 -8.29 7.76 -6.10
CA LEU A 102 -9.69 8.17 -6.23
C LEU A 102 -9.93 9.57 -5.65
N GLU A 103 -9.30 9.89 -4.53
CA GLU A 103 -9.32 11.22 -3.92
C GLU A 103 -8.69 12.27 -4.86
N LEU A 104 -7.51 11.97 -5.43
CA LEU A 104 -6.86 12.82 -6.43
C LEU A 104 -7.70 13.01 -7.71
N GLN A 105 -8.57 12.05 -8.05
CA GLN A 105 -9.48 12.14 -9.19
C GLN A 105 -10.80 12.88 -8.89
N GLY A 106 -10.88 13.58 -7.75
CA GLY A 106 -12.06 14.37 -7.36
C GLY A 106 -13.03 13.63 -6.43
N GLY A 107 -12.53 12.65 -5.66
CA GLY A 107 -13.33 11.91 -4.67
C GLY A 107 -14.34 10.96 -5.30
N LYS A 108 -13.92 10.21 -6.32
CA LYS A 108 -14.78 9.19 -6.94
C LYS A 108 -15.04 8.03 -5.98
N ASP A 109 -16.25 7.51 -6.02
CA ASP A 109 -16.60 6.35 -5.24
C ASP A 109 -15.92 5.08 -5.81
N PHE A 110 -15.52 4.16 -4.93
CA PHE A 110 -15.01 2.85 -5.29
C PHE A 110 -16.19 1.88 -5.47
N VAL A 111 -16.41 1.39 -6.69
CA VAL A 111 -17.57 0.55 -7.03
C VAL A 111 -17.11 -0.87 -7.31
N ILE A 112 -17.66 -1.84 -6.59
CA ILE A 112 -17.47 -3.27 -6.85
C ILE A 112 -18.71 -3.82 -7.53
N HIS A 113 -18.54 -4.28 -8.76
CA HIS A 113 -19.62 -4.87 -9.54
C HIS A 113 -19.79 -6.35 -9.19
N ARG A 114 -20.94 -6.70 -8.60
CA ARG A 114 -21.29 -8.08 -8.20
C ARG A 114 -22.61 -8.50 -8.80
N ARG A 115 -22.81 -9.80 -8.97
CA ARG A 115 -24.10 -10.36 -9.39
C ARG A 115 -25.17 -10.07 -8.34
N GLU A 116 -26.43 -9.98 -8.73
CA GLU A 116 -27.55 -9.78 -7.78
C GLU A 116 -27.61 -10.88 -6.72
N GLU A 117 -27.28 -12.12 -7.10
CA GLU A 117 -27.17 -13.28 -6.21
C GLU A 117 -26.14 -13.09 -5.07
N ASN A 118 -25.13 -12.24 -5.28
CA ASN A 118 -24.06 -11.94 -4.32
C ASN A 118 -24.27 -10.58 -3.60
N GLY A 119 -25.51 -10.07 -3.56
CA GLY A 119 -25.85 -8.82 -2.90
C GLY A 119 -25.76 -7.57 -3.77
N GLY A 120 -25.52 -7.72 -5.09
CA GLY A 120 -25.51 -6.63 -6.05
C GLY A 120 -24.31 -5.68 -5.94
N ASN A 121 -24.31 -4.66 -6.81
CA ASN A 121 -23.25 -3.66 -6.86
C ASN A 121 -23.16 -2.92 -5.52
N ILE A 122 -21.94 -2.78 -4.99
CA ILE A 122 -21.66 -2.06 -3.76
C ILE A 122 -20.70 -0.91 -4.04
N THR A 123 -20.94 0.22 -3.39
CA THR A 123 -20.19 1.46 -3.60
C THR A 123 -19.65 1.94 -2.25
N PHE A 124 -18.36 2.25 -2.22
CA PHE A 124 -17.64 2.70 -1.03
C PHE A 124 -17.07 4.10 -1.23
N LYS A 125 -17.25 4.96 -0.24
CA LYS A 125 -16.70 6.33 -0.25
C LYS A 125 -15.35 6.40 0.44
N THR A 126 -15.18 5.58 1.49
CA THR A 126 -13.95 5.56 2.27
C THR A 126 -13.39 4.15 2.36
N TYR A 127 -12.09 4.07 2.62
CA TYR A 127 -11.43 2.79 2.88
C TYR A 127 -12.01 2.09 4.11
N GLN A 128 -12.42 2.86 5.13
CA GLN A 128 -13.00 2.28 6.35
C GLN A 128 -14.28 1.50 6.04
N ASP A 129 -15.12 2.01 5.13
CA ASP A 129 -16.34 1.32 4.72
C ASP A 129 -16.02 -0.05 4.08
N VAL A 130 -14.93 -0.14 3.29
CA VAL A 130 -14.48 -1.40 2.69
C VAL A 130 -13.97 -2.36 3.77
N GLU A 131 -13.12 -1.88 4.67
CA GLU A 131 -12.52 -2.67 5.74
C GLU A 131 -13.60 -3.26 6.67
N ASP A 132 -14.56 -2.43 7.09
CA ASP A 132 -15.65 -2.84 7.98
C ASP A 132 -16.58 -3.85 7.31
N THR A 133 -16.92 -3.65 6.02
CA THR A 133 -17.78 -4.56 5.25
C THR A 133 -17.08 -5.90 5.01
N PHE A 134 -15.77 -5.86 4.74
CA PHE A 134 -14.96 -7.07 4.60
C PHE A 134 -14.82 -7.83 5.93
N ALA A 135 -14.60 -7.12 7.04
CA ALA A 135 -14.53 -7.71 8.39
C ALA A 135 -15.84 -8.38 8.80
N LYS A 136 -16.99 -7.80 8.42
CA LYS A 136 -18.33 -8.38 8.64
C LYS A 136 -18.66 -9.56 7.71
N LYS A 137 -17.79 -9.90 6.75
CA LYS A 137 -18.00 -10.94 5.73
C LYS A 137 -19.17 -10.64 4.78
N GLU A 138 -19.54 -9.37 4.64
CA GLU A 138 -20.55 -8.90 3.68
C GLU A 138 -19.95 -8.70 2.27
N LEU A 139 -18.62 -8.62 2.20
CA LEU A 139 -17.85 -8.55 0.96
C LEU A 139 -16.93 -9.77 0.83
N HIS A 140 -17.17 -10.57 -0.21
CA HIS A 140 -16.38 -11.78 -0.46
C HIS A 140 -15.01 -11.43 -1.09
N PRO A 141 -13.92 -12.16 -0.74
CA PRO A 141 -12.58 -11.92 -1.30
C PRO A 141 -12.50 -11.92 -2.83
N GLN A 142 -13.28 -12.77 -3.50
CA GLN A 142 -13.30 -12.80 -4.97
C GLN A 142 -13.91 -11.54 -5.58
N ASP A 143 -14.93 -10.97 -4.94
CA ASP A 143 -15.55 -9.75 -5.42
C ASP A 143 -14.58 -8.57 -5.23
N LEU A 144 -13.92 -8.50 -4.08
CA LEU A 144 -12.90 -7.48 -3.80
C LEU A 144 -11.71 -7.55 -4.77
N LYS A 145 -11.34 -8.75 -5.24
CA LYS A 145 -10.27 -8.94 -6.24
C LYS A 145 -10.69 -8.59 -7.66
N ASN A 146 -11.99 -8.62 -7.96
CA ASN A 146 -12.52 -8.42 -9.32
C ASN A 146 -13.11 -7.03 -9.56
N GLY A 147 -13.44 -6.28 -8.49
CA GLY A 147 -13.89 -4.89 -8.55
C GLY A 147 -12.77 -3.93 -8.93
#